data_AF-A0A455W7F7-F1
#
_entry.id   AF-A0A455W7F7-F1
#
_cell.length_a   1.000
_cell.length_b   1.000
_cell.length_c   1.000
_cell.angle_alpha   90.00
_cell.angle_beta   90.00
_cell.angle_gamma   90.00
#
_symmetry.space_group_name_H-M   'P 1'
#
loop_
_entity.id
_entity.type
_entity.pdbx_description
1 polymer ?
#
loop_
_entity_poly.entity_id
_entity_poly.type
_entity_poly.pdbx_seq_one_letter_code
_entity_poly.pdbx_strand_id
1 'polypeptide(L)'
;MGLYYVKPIQLSAPLDQPTWDTVKAVAKEMPGASLNDSRFGYLDMTFHSDLLRFPDYFEVLVSPDRRSLDVRSQSLVGFYDLGVNRRRVERLRLNLIEAGVVAHGNSQARQGAD
;
A
#
# COMPACT_ATOMS: atom_id res chain seq x y z
N MET A 1 18.92 0.27 -10.48
CA MET A 1 17.53 0.60 -10.10
C MET A 1 16.65 -0.58 -10.52
N GLY A 2 16.07 -1.30 -9.56
CA GLY A 2 15.28 -2.50 -9.86
C GLY A 2 13.94 -2.16 -10.49
N LEU A 3 13.56 -2.88 -11.54
CA LEU A 3 12.32 -2.72 -12.34
C LEU A 3 11.01 -2.87 -11.53
N TYR A 4 11.11 -3.17 -10.23
CA TYR A 4 10.00 -3.55 -9.36
C TYR A 4 9.92 -2.72 -8.08
N TYR A 5 10.72 -1.65 -7.96
CA TYR A 5 10.68 -0.79 -6.77
C TYR A 5 9.43 0.10 -6.79
N VAL A 6 8.62 0.02 -5.73
CA VAL A 6 7.55 0.98 -5.46
C VAL A 6 7.96 1.84 -4.28
N LYS A 7 7.75 3.16 -4.41
CA LYS A 7 8.09 4.12 -3.35
C LYS A 7 7.31 3.80 -2.06
N PRO A 8 7.93 3.82 -0.88
CA PRO A 8 7.22 3.68 0.39
C PRO A 8 6.06 4.67 0.51
N ILE A 9 4.98 4.23 1.13
CA ILE A 9 3.83 5.07 1.41
C ILE A 9 4.15 5.89 2.66
N GLN A 10 4.23 7.21 2.52
CA GLN A 10 4.56 8.10 3.63
C GLN A 10 3.32 8.42 4.46
N LEU A 11 3.37 8.17 5.75
CA LEU A 11 2.29 8.48 6.68
C LEU A 11 2.33 9.96 7.07
N SER A 12 1.17 10.53 7.38
CA SER A 12 1.06 11.92 7.85
C SER A 12 1.62 12.12 9.27
N ALA A 13 1.59 11.06 10.09
CA ALA A 13 2.10 11.02 11.45
C ALA A 13 2.69 9.62 11.75
N PRO A 14 3.47 9.45 12.83
CA PRO A 14 3.90 8.13 13.29
C PRO A 14 2.70 7.20 13.51
N LEU A 15 2.79 5.97 13.00
CA LEU A 15 1.72 4.98 13.07
C LEU A 15 1.33 4.66 14.52
N ASP A 16 0.03 4.77 14.80
CA ASP A 16 -0.63 4.31 16.01
C ASP A 16 -1.66 3.21 15.70
N GLN A 17 -2.25 2.64 16.75
CA GLN A 17 -3.18 1.51 16.61
C GLN A 17 -4.43 1.86 15.79
N PRO A 18 -5.15 2.98 16.05
CA PRO A 18 -6.30 3.37 15.22
C PRO A 18 -5.94 3.57 13.75
N THR A 19 -4.82 4.24 13.45
CA THR A 19 -4.37 4.43 12.07
C THR A 19 -4.04 3.10 11.40
N TRP A 20 -3.42 2.17 12.13
CA TRP A 20 -3.15 0.83 11.63
C TRP A 20 -4.42 0.02 11.34
N ASP A 21 -5.45 0.15 12.18
CA ASP A 21 -6.73 -0.50 11.92
C ASP A 21 -7.42 0.05 10.66
N THR A 22 -7.30 1.36 10.40
CA THR A 22 -7.71 1.97 9.12
C THR A 22 -6.92 1.41 7.95
N VAL A 23 -5.59 1.29 8.06
CA VAL A 23 -4.75 0.70 6.98
C VAL A 23 -5.20 -0.71 6.65
N LYS A 24 -5.45 -1.54 7.68
CA LYS A 24 -5.93 -2.91 7.53
C LYS A 24 -7.32 -2.95 6.90
N ALA A 25 -8.24 -2.08 7.31
CA ALA A 25 -9.58 -2.00 6.74
C ALA A 25 -9.53 -1.66 5.25
N VAL A 26 -8.81 -0.59 4.90
CA VAL A 26 -8.64 -0.14 3.51
C VAL A 26 -8.04 -1.24 2.63
N ALA A 27 -7.01 -1.95 3.11
CA ALA A 27 -6.40 -3.04 2.35
C ALA A 27 -7.36 -4.22 2.12
N LYS A 28 -8.20 -4.56 3.12
CA LYS A 28 -9.20 -5.64 3.04
C LYS A 28 -10.35 -5.33 2.08
N GLU A 29 -10.66 -4.05 1.87
CA GLU A 29 -11.71 -3.62 0.94
C GLU A 29 -11.26 -3.61 -0.53
N MET A 30 -9.97 -3.80 -0.78
CA MET A 30 -9.46 -3.86 -2.15
C MET A 30 -9.98 -5.12 -2.88
N PRO A 31 -10.30 -5.03 -4.18
CA PRO A 31 -10.81 -6.17 -4.94
C PRO A 31 -9.87 -7.38 -4.92
N GLY A 32 -10.45 -8.55 -4.64
CA GLY A 32 -9.72 -9.83 -4.62
C GLY A 32 -8.80 -10.03 -3.42
N ALA A 33 -8.85 -9.16 -2.41
CA ALA A 33 -8.03 -9.24 -1.21
C ALA A 33 -8.51 -10.34 -0.24
N SER A 34 -7.56 -11.15 0.25
CA SER A 34 -7.78 -12.14 1.30
C SER A 34 -6.70 -11.96 2.36
N LEU A 35 -7.12 -11.86 3.63
CA LEU A 35 -6.21 -11.70 4.76
C LEU A 35 -5.64 -13.06 5.17
N ASN A 36 -4.31 -13.20 5.19
CA ASN A 36 -3.63 -14.41 5.66
C ASN A 36 -3.24 -14.26 7.14
N ASP A 37 -2.56 -13.17 7.49
CA ASP A 37 -2.11 -12.85 8.84
C ASP A 37 -2.04 -11.33 9.06
N SER A 38 -2.18 -10.89 10.32
CA SER A 38 -1.97 -9.49 10.68
C SER A 38 -1.55 -9.33 12.14
N ARG A 39 -0.67 -8.35 12.36
CA ARG A 39 -0.34 -7.80 13.68
C ARG A 39 -0.13 -6.30 13.54
N PHE A 40 0.09 -5.60 14.65
CA PHE A 40 0.41 -4.17 14.57
C PHE A 40 1.66 -3.94 13.69
N GLY A 41 1.51 -3.10 12.66
CA GLY A 41 2.57 -2.75 11.73
C GLY A 41 2.96 -3.82 10.69
N TYR A 42 2.23 -4.94 10.62
CA TYR A 42 2.46 -5.96 9.59
C TYR A 42 1.16 -6.60 9.09
N LEU A 43 1.06 -6.72 7.77
CA LEU A 43 -0.09 -7.28 7.07
C LEU A 43 0.41 -8.26 6.00
N ASP A 44 -0.13 -9.48 5.99
CA ASP A 44 0.08 -10.48 4.94
C ASP A 44 -1.26 -10.81 4.29
N MET A 45 -1.33 -10.65 2.98
CA MET A 45 -2.52 -10.85 2.18
C MET A 45 -2.22 -11.55 0.87
N THR A 46 -3.22 -12.23 0.35
CA THR A 46 -3.25 -12.74 -1.01
C THR A 46 -4.23 -11.92 -1.83
N PHE A 47 -3.86 -11.58 -3.06
CA PHE A 47 -4.77 -10.99 -4.04
C PHE A 47 -5.05 -11.95 -5.17
N HIS A 48 -6.32 -12.13 -5.53
CA HIS A 48 -6.70 -12.88 -6.71
C HIS A 48 -6.97 -11.93 -7.87
N SER A 49 -6.24 -12.07 -8.98
CA SER A 49 -6.49 -11.27 -10.18
C SER A 49 -7.76 -11.73 -10.89
N ASP A 50 -8.63 -10.78 -11.29
CA ASP A 50 -9.91 -11.11 -11.92
C ASP A 50 -9.76 -11.82 -13.27
N LEU A 51 -8.69 -11.52 -14.02
CA LEU A 51 -8.49 -12.01 -15.38
C LEU A 51 -7.90 -13.43 -15.44
N LEU A 52 -6.97 -13.76 -14.54
CA LEU A 52 -6.21 -15.02 -14.60
C LEU A 52 -6.32 -15.86 -13.32
N ARG A 53 -7.01 -15.35 -12.28
CA ARG A 53 -7.19 -15.99 -10.96
C ARG A 53 -5.90 -16.40 -10.25
N PHE A 54 -4.74 -15.97 -10.74
CA PHE A 54 -3.48 -16.24 -10.07
C PHE A 54 -3.44 -15.50 -8.73
N PRO A 55 -3.04 -16.18 -7.65
CA PRO A 55 -2.78 -15.53 -6.38
C PRO A 55 -1.51 -14.69 -6.47
N ASP A 56 -1.54 -13.49 -5.93
CA ASP A 56 -0.40 -12.59 -5.78
C ASP A 56 -0.16 -12.37 -4.28
N TYR A 57 1.10 -12.43 -3.84
CA TYR A 57 1.47 -12.00 -2.50
C TYR A 57 1.34 -10.48 -2.37
N PHE A 58 0.84 -10.05 -1.22
CA PHE A 58 0.76 -8.65 -0.85
C PHE A 58 1.08 -8.49 0.63
N GLU A 59 2.20 -7.82 0.92
CA GLU A 59 2.62 -7.54 2.28
C GLU A 59 2.77 -6.05 2.50
N VAL A 60 2.42 -5.62 3.71
CA VAL A 60 2.68 -4.27 4.21
C VAL A 60 3.48 -4.38 5.49
N LEU A 61 4.59 -3.65 5.56
CA LEU A 61 5.46 -3.58 6.73
C LEU A 61 5.68 -2.11 7.10
N VAL A 62 5.52 -1.79 8.38
CA VAL A 62 5.84 -0.45 8.88
C VAL A 62 7.35 -0.27 9.02
N SER A 63 7.84 0.92 8.70
CA SER A 63 9.23 1.31 8.96
C SER A 63 9.54 1.37 10.47
N PRO A 64 10.82 1.24 10.88
CA PRO A 64 11.21 1.32 12.29
C PRO A 64 10.80 2.63 12.99
N ASP A 65 10.81 3.75 12.25
CA ASP A 65 10.39 5.07 12.76
C ASP A 65 8.88 5.30 12.71
N ARG A 66 8.12 4.31 12.22
CA ARG A 66 6.66 4.32 12.06
C ARG A 66 6.13 5.41 11.14
N ARG A 67 6.96 5.98 10.25
CA ARG A 67 6.57 7.07 9.36
C ARG A 67 6.28 6.63 7.93
N SER A 68 6.59 5.39 7.57
CA SER A 68 6.28 4.87 6.26
C SER A 68 5.80 3.43 6.29
N LEU A 69 5.09 3.05 5.23
CA LEU A 69 4.74 1.67 4.95
C LEU A 69 5.51 1.21 3.71
N ASP A 70 6.29 0.16 3.89
CA ASP A 70 6.90 -0.60 2.81
C ASP A 70 5.89 -1.64 2.32
N VAL A 71 5.67 -1.68 1.00
CA VAL A 71 4.68 -2.56 0.41
C VAL A 71 5.35 -3.47 -0.62
N ARG A 72 5.17 -4.77 -0.46
CA ARG A 72 5.60 -5.78 -1.43
C ARG A 72 4.35 -6.33 -2.11
N SER A 73 4.32 -6.26 -3.44
CA SER A 73 3.30 -6.96 -4.24
C SER A 73 3.98 -7.76 -5.33
N GLN A 74 3.74 -9.06 -5.37
CA GLN A 74 4.44 -9.98 -6.26
C GLN A 74 3.53 -11.13 -6.69
N SER A 75 3.52 -11.42 -7.98
CA SER A 75 2.80 -12.58 -8.50
C SER A 75 3.48 -13.90 -8.13
N LEU A 76 2.69 -14.90 -7.77
CA LEU A 76 3.19 -16.25 -7.47
C LEU A 76 3.56 -17.05 -8.72
N VAL A 77 3.03 -16.65 -9.88
CA VAL A 77 3.16 -17.38 -11.14
C VAL A 77 3.51 -16.41 -12.26
N GLY A 78 4.71 -16.57 -12.84
CA GLY A 78 5.15 -15.83 -14.04
C GLY A 78 6.12 -14.65 -13.79
N PHE A 79 6.74 -14.20 -14.88
CA PHE A 79 7.80 -13.17 -14.90
C PHE A 79 7.32 -11.80 -15.41
N TYR A 80 6.17 -11.75 -16.10
CA TYR A 80 5.63 -10.53 -16.70
C TYR A 80 4.63 -9.84 -15.76
N ASP A 81 5.12 -8.88 -14.98
CA ASP A 81 4.27 -7.92 -14.30
C ASP A 81 3.83 -6.86 -15.33
N LEU A 82 2.62 -6.98 -15.88
CA LEU A 82 2.01 -5.95 -16.75
C LEU A 82 1.66 -4.66 -15.96
N GLY A 83 2.45 -4.33 -14.94
CA GLY A 83 2.23 -3.29 -13.95
C GLY A 83 1.04 -3.58 -13.02
N VAL A 84 0.53 -4.80 -12.96
CA VAL A 84 -0.62 -5.17 -12.10
C VAL A 84 -0.22 -5.01 -10.64
N ASN A 85 0.95 -5.51 -10.27
CA ASN A 85 1.43 -5.45 -8.89
C ASN A 85 1.73 -4.01 -8.49
N ARG A 86 2.36 -3.24 -9.37
CA ARG A 86 2.54 -1.79 -9.16
C ARG A 86 1.20 -1.07 -8.99
N ARG A 87 0.23 -1.30 -9.89
CA ARG A 87 -1.11 -0.66 -9.80
C ARG A 87 -1.82 -1.00 -8.50
N ARG A 88 -1.62 -2.19 -7.94
CA ARG A 88 -2.18 -2.58 -6.64
C ARG A 88 -1.62 -1.73 -5.50
N VAL A 89 -0.31 -1.54 -5.45
CA VAL A 89 0.32 -0.67 -4.44
C VAL A 89 -0.11 0.78 -4.60
N GLU A 90 -0.20 1.28 -5.84
CA GLU A 90 -0.71 2.63 -6.10
C GLU A 90 -2.17 2.80 -5.67
N ARG A 91 -3.02 1.78 -5.88
CA ARG A 91 -4.41 1.77 -5.40
C ARG A 91 -4.48 1.84 -3.87
N LEU A 92 -3.68 1.03 -3.17
CA LEU A 92 -3.60 1.12 -1.71
C LEU A 92 -3.23 2.56 -1.30
N ARG A 93 -2.22 3.17 -1.95
CA ARG A 93 -1.80 4.55 -1.63
C ARG A 93 -2.94 5.55 -1.80
N LEU A 94 -3.69 5.48 -2.90
CA LEU A 94 -4.82 6.39 -3.15
C LEU A 94 -5.92 6.21 -2.11
N ASN A 95 -6.31 4.97 -1.81
CA ASN A 95 -7.33 4.71 -0.80
C ASN A 95 -6.91 5.20 0.60
N LEU A 96 -5.62 5.08 0.95
CA LEU A 96 -5.10 5.60 2.22
C LEU A 96 -5.03 7.13 2.28
N ILE A 97 -4.87 7.79 1.14
CA ILE A 97 -4.99 9.25 1.02
C ILE A 97 -6.44 9.67 1.27
N GLU A 98 -7.40 9.00 0.62
CA GLU A 98 -8.84 9.25 0.82
C GLU A 98 -9.27 9.00 2.27
N ALA A 99 -8.68 8.01 2.94
CA ALA A 99 -8.90 7.72 4.35
C ALA A 99 -8.16 8.67 5.32
N GLY A 100 -7.39 9.65 4.82
CA GLY A 100 -6.66 10.64 5.63
C GLY A 100 -5.41 10.10 6.36
N VAL A 101 -4.98 8.87 6.07
CA VAL A 101 -3.82 8.22 6.68
C VAL A 101 -2.50 8.71 6.07
N VAL A 102 -2.53 9.01 4.79
CA VAL A 102 -1.37 9.46 4.00
C VAL A 102 -1.56 10.92 3.65
N ALA A 103 -0.52 11.73 3.83
CA ALA A 103 -0.55 13.11 3.38
C ALA A 103 -0.66 13.14 1.85
N HIS A 104 -1.59 13.94 1.31
CA HIS A 104 -1.52 14.33 -0.10
C HIS A 104 -0.13 14.93 -0.32
N GLY A 105 0.68 14.32 -1.19
CA GLY A 105 1.96 14.91 -1.56
C GLY A 105 1.68 16.30 -2.12
N ASN A 106 1.99 17.34 -1.35
CA ASN A 106 1.79 18.73 -1.73
C ASN A 106 2.50 18.99 -3.07
N SER A 107 1.72 18.94 -4.15
CA SER A 107 2.13 19.38 -5.46
C SER A 107 1.83 20.86 -5.55
N GLN A 108 2.70 21.69 -4.93
CA GLN A 108 2.93 23.13 -5.11
C GLN A 108 1.69 24.09 -5.06
N ALA A 109 1.71 25.33 -4.58
CA ALA A 109 2.76 26.25 -4.19
C ALA A 109 2.15 27.21 -3.15
N ARG A 110 2.98 27.68 -2.22
CA ARG A 110 2.84 29.04 -1.71
C ARG A 110 2.97 29.96 -2.94
N GLN A 111 1.86 30.52 -3.42
CA GLN A 111 1.92 31.83 -4.08
C GLN A 111 1.99 32.90 -2.97
N GLY A 112 2.69 33.99 -3.27
CA GLY A 112 3.26 35.00 -2.35
C GLY A 112 2.29 35.50 -1.27
N ALA A 113 2.73 35.90 -0.08
CA ALA A 113 3.72 36.95 0.19
C ALA A 113 3.49 38.19 -0.68
N ASP A 114 2.93 39.21 -0.01
CA ASP A 114 2.64 40.61 -0.38
C ASP A 114 1.41 40.91 -1.25
#